data_AF-A0A9Q5HZ40-F1
#
_entry.id   AF-A0A9Q5HZ40-F1
#
_cell.length_a   1.000
_cell.length_b   1.000
_cell.length_c   1.000
_cell.angle_alpha   90.00
_cell.angle_beta   90.00
_cell.angle_gamma   90.00
#
_symmetry.space_group_name_H-M   'P 1'
#
loop_
_entity.id
_entity.type
_entity.pdbx_description
1 polymer ?
#
loop_
_entity_poly.entity_id
_entity_poly.type
_entity_poly.pdbx_seq_one_letter_code
_entity_poly.pdbx_strand_id
1 'polypeptide(L)'
;MAEAERNAVRDELPRVSVETLQDWLRIRENFTSASIAALESRLTERGSEDQRHVFLPHIKQASSFLYNSLLGLMKHIYIDWQDMDQFDEALDRRVWSLSDQRLKWDLEIALKRRGVPMEVETLMRDLIAQQRQHDENLLSGKEGDMDVDEEALEGQQNLSTLSSELVEFGAEVQQSLPEQLERTHRGQVPDWCEQFRLKYAQEGYNVFQLSYPIQKDTLKQITAKLSQAKQDFAIISYGFPGEDAEIFRSSVQLLIDLGLKVCIHYAPLLDDGKSLLVVDLEGKFLPTTFHIPSAQEKLHASLLPLTDISKLPYKLKPSQFPPIYVHTYPLIPVSPAFPLLTTAPASVVPGKITVVDPHVLSATNLAYSKTLELLRREIGPRFDLEKIWANEMRTETMSTMVKVPYVNHIPTLTGGVGYDELARFYKYHFTADTVTPPDTEMITVSRTIGADRIIDEMIFKCTHTTMIDYLLPGIEPTGKPLELALVGVIAFRGDKLCFEYWDQASALVQLGLLDPDKLPAAGKEVAQKVLDPYGQPSNTLMARWRASEGKSIE
;
A
#
# COMPACT_ATOMS: atom_id res chain seq x y z
N MET A 1 26.34 -8.23 21.26
CA MET A 1 27.79 -7.93 21.23
C MET A 1 28.25 -7.37 19.89
N ALA A 2 27.88 -7.96 18.74
CA ALA A 2 28.29 -7.48 17.42
C ALA A 2 27.80 -6.05 17.02
N GLU A 3 26.78 -5.51 17.69
CA GLU A 3 26.23 -4.17 17.40
C GLU A 3 26.88 -3.07 18.26
N ALA A 4 27.37 -3.42 19.46
CA ALA A 4 28.18 -2.55 20.28
C ALA A 4 29.60 -2.36 19.69
N GLU A 5 30.15 -3.42 19.09
CA GLU A 5 31.42 -3.35 18.36
C GLU A 5 31.32 -2.51 17.08
N ARG A 6 30.17 -2.49 16.39
CA ARG A 6 29.96 -1.59 15.23
C ARG A 6 29.89 -0.11 15.63
N ASN A 7 29.38 0.20 16.81
CA ASN A 7 29.35 1.58 17.32
C ASN A 7 30.72 2.07 17.80
N ALA A 8 31.57 1.19 18.35
CA ALA A 8 32.93 1.54 18.76
C ALA A 8 33.83 1.95 17.57
N VAL A 9 33.69 1.29 16.41
CA VAL A 9 34.47 1.61 15.20
C VAL A 9 34.10 2.98 14.60
N ARG A 10 32.92 3.52 14.90
CA ARG A 10 32.42 4.78 14.32
C ARG A 10 33.00 6.03 14.99
N ASP A 11 33.57 5.87 16.19
CA ASP A 11 34.20 6.93 16.99
C ASP A 11 35.73 7.00 16.85
N GLU A 12 36.36 6.01 16.21
CA GLU A 12 37.82 5.98 16.00
C GLU A 12 38.30 6.74 14.74
N LEU A 13 37.40 7.24 13.89
CA LEU A 13 37.82 8.05 12.75
C LEU A 13 38.24 9.45 13.26
N PRO A 14 39.49 9.90 13.03
CA PRO A 14 39.94 11.22 13.44
C PRO A 14 39.13 12.29 12.68
N ARG A 15 38.21 12.94 13.39
CA ARG A 15 37.39 14.02 12.83
C ARG A 15 38.10 15.35 13.02
N VAL A 16 38.25 16.11 11.94
CA VAL A 16 38.84 17.44 11.98
C VAL A 16 37.71 18.45 12.27
N SER A 17 37.85 19.23 13.34
CA SER A 17 36.93 20.32 13.67
C SER A 17 37.35 21.58 12.92
N VAL A 18 36.45 22.17 12.15
CA VAL A 18 36.57 23.54 11.64
C VAL A 18 35.46 24.34 12.27
N GLU A 19 35.82 25.42 12.96
CA GLU A 19 34.92 26.13 13.87
C GLU A 19 33.84 26.95 13.14
N THR A 20 34.13 27.45 11.93
CA THR A 20 33.21 28.30 11.18
C THR A 20 33.13 27.95 9.69
N LEU A 21 31.98 28.23 9.06
CA LEU A 21 31.81 28.09 7.61
C LEU A 21 32.78 29.01 6.84
N GLN A 22 33.09 30.19 7.39
CA GLN A 22 34.05 31.11 6.77
C GLN A 22 35.47 30.52 6.76
N ASP A 23 35.88 29.83 7.82
CA ASP A 23 37.17 29.13 7.84
C ASP A 23 37.21 27.98 6.83
N TRP A 24 36.12 27.23 6.69
CA TRP A 24 36.01 26.18 5.68
C TRP A 24 36.10 26.74 4.25
N LEU A 25 35.36 27.82 3.96
CA LEU A 25 35.42 28.50 2.67
C LEU A 25 36.81 29.07 2.39
N ARG A 26 37.48 29.63 3.41
CA ARG A 26 38.85 30.12 3.31
C ARG A 26 39.85 29.01 3.02
N ILE A 27 39.74 27.85 3.69
CA ILE A 27 40.58 26.68 3.41
C ILE A 27 40.37 26.20 1.97
N ARG A 28 39.11 26.14 1.52
CA ARG A 28 38.75 25.76 0.16
C ARG A 28 39.34 26.71 -0.88
N GLU A 29 39.24 28.01 -0.65
CA GLU A 29 39.75 29.02 -1.56
C GLU A 29 41.30 29.02 -1.59
N ASN A 30 41.94 28.90 -0.43
CA ASN A 30 43.40 28.83 -0.32
C ASN A 30 43.95 27.58 -1.02
N PHE A 31 43.35 26.41 -0.80
CA PHE A 31 43.79 25.17 -1.44
C PHE A 31 43.61 25.21 -2.96
N THR A 32 42.45 25.70 -3.42
CA THR A 32 42.17 25.82 -4.85
C THR A 32 43.14 26.79 -5.52
N SER A 33 43.42 27.94 -4.89
CA SER A 33 44.37 28.94 -5.39
C SER A 33 45.80 28.40 -5.41
N ALA A 34 46.24 27.71 -4.35
CA ALA A 34 47.56 27.09 -4.30
C ALA A 34 47.73 25.97 -5.33
N SER A 35 46.68 25.18 -5.57
CA SER A 35 46.69 24.11 -6.57
C SER A 35 46.77 24.65 -7.99
N ILE A 36 46.07 25.75 -8.27
CA ILE A 36 46.15 26.45 -9.57
C ILE A 36 47.53 27.08 -9.74
N ALA A 37 48.07 27.75 -8.71
CA ALA A 37 49.41 28.33 -8.78
C ALA A 37 50.51 27.28 -9.00
N ALA A 38 50.39 26.12 -8.34
CA ALA A 38 51.33 25.00 -8.53
C ALA A 38 51.22 24.39 -9.95
N LEU A 39 50.01 24.33 -10.51
CA LEU A 39 49.81 23.93 -11.90
C LEU A 39 50.49 24.92 -12.84
N GLU A 40 50.27 26.22 -12.65
CA GLU A 40 50.83 27.28 -13.49
C GLU A 40 52.37 27.24 -13.46
N SER A 41 52.98 27.15 -12.27
CA SER A 41 54.44 27.02 -12.14
C SER A 41 54.99 25.82 -12.91
N ARG A 42 54.32 24.66 -12.84
CA ARG A 42 54.75 23.44 -13.56
C ARG A 42 54.53 23.51 -15.06
N LEU A 43 53.49 24.22 -15.52
CA LEU A 43 53.24 24.42 -16.94
C LEU A 43 54.27 25.37 -17.55
N THR A 44 54.67 26.42 -16.83
CA THR A 44 55.71 27.35 -17.24
C THR A 44 57.10 26.69 -17.26
N GLU A 45 57.44 25.85 -16.26
CA GLU A 45 58.68 25.06 -16.25
C GLU A 45 58.78 24.09 -17.44
N ARG A 46 57.66 23.56 -17.92
CA ARG A 46 57.59 22.64 -19.08
C ARG A 46 57.31 23.34 -20.41
N GLY A 47 57.22 24.67 -20.44
CA GLY A 47 56.96 25.46 -21.64
C GLY A 47 55.64 25.10 -22.35
N SER A 48 54.64 24.63 -21.62
CA SER A 48 53.37 24.08 -22.17
C SER A 48 52.15 24.87 -21.71
N GLU A 49 52.21 26.20 -21.80
CA GLU A 49 51.15 27.10 -21.29
C GLU A 49 49.82 26.94 -22.05
N ASP A 50 49.87 26.53 -23.32
CA ASP A 50 48.69 26.30 -24.15
C ASP A 50 47.75 25.22 -23.59
N GLN A 51 48.26 24.28 -22.78
CA GLN A 51 47.46 23.18 -22.22
C GLN A 51 46.70 23.55 -20.94
N ARG A 52 46.83 24.80 -20.45
CA ARG A 52 46.16 25.28 -19.24
C ARG A 52 44.65 25.05 -19.27
N HIS A 53 44.01 25.31 -20.42
CA HIS A 53 42.57 25.18 -20.59
C HIS A 53 42.07 23.73 -20.44
N VAL A 54 42.94 22.73 -20.68
CA VAL A 54 42.61 21.31 -20.53
C VAL A 54 42.75 20.87 -19.08
N PHE A 55 43.82 21.24 -18.39
CA PHE A 55 44.10 20.75 -17.03
C PHE A 55 43.34 21.49 -15.92
N LEU A 56 43.02 22.77 -16.13
CA LEU A 56 42.31 23.59 -15.15
C LEU A 56 40.93 23.01 -14.72
N PRO A 57 40.05 22.56 -15.64
CA PRO A 57 38.77 21.96 -15.25
C PRO A 57 38.95 20.65 -14.47
N HIS A 58 39.93 19.82 -14.83
CA HIS A 58 40.22 18.57 -14.11
C HIS A 58 40.70 18.80 -12.68
N ILE A 59 41.55 19.80 -12.44
CA ILE A 59 41.99 20.15 -11.08
C ILE A 59 40.85 20.71 -10.25
N LYS A 60 39.96 21.52 -10.84
CA LYS A 60 38.76 22.01 -10.16
C LYS A 60 37.81 20.85 -9.79
N GLN A 61 37.60 19.91 -10.71
CA GLN A 61 36.76 18.73 -10.47
C GLN A 61 37.35 17.83 -9.38
N ALA A 62 38.65 17.57 -9.41
CA ALA A 62 39.35 16.80 -8.39
C ALA A 62 39.28 17.47 -7.01
N SER A 63 39.45 18.80 -6.97
CA SER A 63 39.32 19.58 -5.73
C SER A 63 37.90 19.49 -5.17
N SER A 64 36.87 19.64 -6.02
CA SER A 64 35.46 19.49 -5.63
C SER A 64 35.14 18.09 -5.08
N PHE A 65 35.68 17.04 -5.70
CA PHE A 65 35.51 15.67 -5.21
C PHE A 65 36.12 15.49 -3.81
N LEU A 66 37.34 16.01 -3.60
CA LEU A 66 38.01 15.97 -2.30
C LEU A 66 37.21 16.74 -1.23
N TYR A 67 36.68 17.91 -1.55
CA TYR A 67 35.86 18.68 -0.60
C TYR A 67 34.58 17.93 -0.19
N ASN A 68 33.90 17.28 -1.14
CA ASN A 68 32.70 16.51 -0.84
C ASN A 68 33.01 15.27 0.02
N SER A 69 34.15 14.61 -0.21
CA SER A 69 34.60 13.50 0.65
C SER A 69 34.98 13.97 2.05
N LEU A 70 35.58 15.17 2.18
CA LEU A 70 35.97 15.75 3.47
C LEU A 70 34.76 16.27 4.26
N LEU A 71 33.70 16.77 3.60
CA LEU A 71 32.48 17.21 4.27
C LEU A 71 31.83 16.09 5.10
N GLY A 72 31.91 14.84 4.62
CA GLY A 72 31.41 13.66 5.34
C GLY A 72 32.19 13.32 6.62
N LEU A 73 33.36 13.92 6.83
CA LEU A 73 34.24 13.69 7.99
C LEU A 73 34.21 14.85 9.01
N MET A 74 33.53 15.97 8.71
CA MET A 74 33.51 17.16 9.56
C MET A 74 32.32 17.14 10.53
N LYS A 75 32.60 17.34 11.83
CA LYS A 75 31.61 17.14 12.91
C LYS A 75 30.70 18.35 13.15
N HIS A 76 31.07 19.55 12.70
CA HIS A 76 30.28 20.77 12.92
C HIS A 76 30.55 21.77 11.80
N ILE A 77 29.67 21.84 10.81
CA ILE A 77 29.46 23.08 10.06
C ILE A 77 28.03 23.48 10.41
N TYR A 78 27.88 24.47 11.29
CA TYR A 78 26.62 25.20 11.41
C TYR A 78 26.42 25.88 10.06
N ILE A 79 25.53 25.31 9.26
CA ILE A 79 24.99 25.98 8.08
C ILE A 79 24.15 27.12 8.64
N ASP A 80 24.58 28.35 8.37
CA ASP A 80 23.85 29.56 8.75
C ASP A 80 22.60 29.63 7.86
N TRP A 81 21.50 29.10 8.37
CA TRP A 81 20.19 29.10 7.73
C TRP A 81 19.45 30.38 8.12
N GLN A 82 19.46 31.40 7.24
CA GLN A 82 18.61 32.58 7.43
C GLN A 82 17.20 32.43 6.82
N ASP A 83 16.85 31.27 6.25
CA ASP A 83 15.54 31.03 5.60
C ASP A 83 15.01 29.58 5.75
N MET A 84 15.39 28.85 6.81
CA MET A 84 14.70 27.62 7.22
C MET A 84 14.28 27.76 8.68
N ASP A 85 13.08 27.28 9.00
CA ASP A 85 12.45 27.37 10.33
C ASP A 85 13.45 27.17 11.47
N GLN A 86 13.46 28.12 12.42
CA GLN A 86 14.30 28.06 13.61
C GLN A 86 14.09 26.72 14.33
N PHE A 87 15.20 26.10 14.74
CA PHE A 87 15.20 24.83 15.49
C PHE A 87 14.31 24.95 16.74
N ASP A 88 13.17 24.26 16.72
CA ASP A 88 12.23 24.22 17.83
C ASP A 88 12.78 23.28 18.92
N GLU A 89 13.49 23.86 19.90
CA GLU A 89 14.03 23.13 21.05
C GLU A 89 12.93 22.37 21.84
N ALA A 90 11.68 22.85 21.81
CA ALA A 90 10.58 22.15 22.47
C ALA A 90 10.17 20.91 21.69
N LEU A 91 10.16 20.98 20.35
CA LEU A 91 9.92 19.83 19.49
C LEU A 91 11.03 18.79 19.62
N ASP A 92 12.30 19.20 19.65
CA ASP A 92 13.42 18.28 19.79
C ASP A 92 13.42 17.58 21.15
N ARG A 93 13.20 18.31 22.26
CA ARG A 93 13.02 17.71 23.59
C ARG A 93 11.87 16.70 23.62
N ARG A 94 10.80 16.98 22.87
CA ARG A 94 9.66 16.05 22.74
C ARG A 94 10.04 14.79 21.96
N VAL A 95 10.80 14.93 20.87
CA VAL A 95 11.32 13.79 20.09
C VAL A 95 12.20 12.90 20.96
N TRP A 96 13.11 13.47 21.74
CA TRP A 96 13.96 12.71 22.66
C TRP A 96 13.16 12.04 23.78
N SER A 97 12.19 12.74 24.37
CA SER A 97 11.30 12.17 25.39
C SER A 97 10.46 11.01 24.84
N LEU A 98 9.96 11.12 23.61
CA LEU A 98 9.17 10.07 22.96
C LEU A 98 10.04 8.86 22.59
N SER A 99 11.28 9.10 22.17
CA SER A 99 12.25 8.04 21.90
C SER A 99 12.58 7.22 23.16
N ASP A 100 12.83 7.90 24.28
CA ASP A 100 13.11 7.25 25.57
C ASP A 100 11.88 6.50 26.11
N GLN A 101 10.68 7.08 25.96
CA GLN A 101 9.44 6.39 26.30
C GLN A 101 9.21 5.14 25.45
N ARG A 102 9.46 5.22 24.14
CA ARG A 102 9.35 4.08 23.24
C ARG A 102 10.31 2.95 23.64
N LEU A 103 11.57 3.27 23.94
CA LEU A 103 12.57 2.30 24.40
C LEU A 103 12.14 1.62 25.71
N LYS A 104 11.57 2.38 26.65
CA LYS A 104 11.02 1.82 27.90
C LYS A 104 9.85 0.87 27.64
N TRP A 105 8.92 1.25 26.76
CA TRP A 105 7.80 0.39 26.38
C TRP A 105 8.25 -0.87 25.65
N ASP A 106 9.20 -0.77 24.73
CA ASP A 106 9.74 -1.93 24.00
C ASP A 106 10.41 -2.92 24.97
N LEU A 107 11.16 -2.41 25.96
CA LEU A 107 11.77 -3.23 27.02
C LEU A 107 10.70 -3.88 27.91
N GLU A 108 9.69 -3.12 28.35
CA GLU A 108 8.63 -3.63 29.22
C GLU A 108 7.80 -4.72 28.52
N ILE A 109 7.48 -4.52 27.24
CA ILE A 109 6.78 -5.51 26.42
C ILE A 109 7.64 -6.77 26.26
N ALA A 110 8.93 -6.64 25.99
CA ALA A 110 9.85 -7.78 25.86
C ALA A 110 9.95 -8.57 27.18
N LEU A 111 10.05 -7.88 28.32
CA LEU A 111 10.08 -8.49 29.65
C LEU A 111 8.75 -9.20 29.97
N LYS A 112 7.61 -8.56 29.70
CA LYS A 112 6.29 -9.17 29.91
C LYS A 112 6.07 -10.40 29.02
N ARG A 113 6.46 -10.35 27.74
CA ARG A 113 6.38 -11.50 26.83
C ARG A 113 7.24 -12.68 27.29
N ARG A 114 8.32 -12.43 28.02
CA ARG A 114 9.20 -13.47 28.57
C ARG A 114 8.70 -14.01 29.91
N GLY A 115 8.28 -13.13 30.83
CA GLY A 115 7.96 -13.49 32.21
C GLY A 115 6.52 -13.94 32.44
N VAL A 116 5.55 -13.17 31.93
CA VAL A 116 4.12 -13.38 32.23
C VAL A 116 3.62 -14.77 31.80
N PRO A 117 4.00 -15.32 30.63
CA PRO A 117 3.58 -16.67 30.27
C PRO A 117 4.08 -17.75 31.24
N MET A 118 5.29 -17.60 31.80
CA MET A 118 5.85 -18.55 32.77
C MET A 118 5.16 -18.45 34.14
N GLU A 119 4.83 -17.23 34.56
CA GLU A 119 4.05 -16.99 35.79
C GLU A 119 2.64 -17.58 35.66
N VAL A 120 1.98 -17.36 34.53
CA VAL A 120 0.65 -17.92 34.23
C VAL A 120 0.70 -19.45 34.16
N GLU A 121 1.73 -20.04 33.55
CA GLU A 121 1.91 -21.50 33.52
C GLU A 121 2.07 -22.07 34.93
N THR A 122 2.86 -21.42 35.77
CA THR A 122 3.08 -21.85 37.15
C THR A 122 1.78 -21.78 37.95
N LEU A 123 1.06 -20.66 37.84
CA LEU A 123 -0.25 -20.48 38.49
C LEU A 123 -1.27 -21.54 38.04
N MET A 124 -1.32 -21.85 36.75
CA MET A 124 -2.21 -22.90 36.23
C MET A 124 -1.83 -24.28 36.74
N ARG A 125 -0.53 -24.61 36.79
CA ARG A 125 -0.08 -25.89 37.35
C ARG A 125 -0.45 -26.03 38.82
N ASP A 126 -0.28 -24.97 39.62
CA ASP A 126 -0.61 -24.97 41.04
C ASP A 126 -2.11 -25.13 41.26
N LEU A 127 -2.94 -24.42 40.49
CA LEU A 127 -4.40 -24.57 40.52
C LEU A 127 -4.84 -25.99 40.17
N ILE A 128 -4.28 -26.59 39.13
CA ILE A 128 -4.58 -27.97 38.74
C ILE A 128 -4.15 -28.96 39.83
N ALA A 129 -3.00 -28.73 40.47
CA ALA A 129 -2.51 -29.58 41.56
C ALA A 129 -3.41 -29.49 42.80
N GLN A 130 -3.84 -28.28 43.18
CA GLN A 130 -4.80 -28.08 44.27
C GLN A 130 -6.14 -28.73 43.98
N GLN A 131 -6.63 -28.62 42.75
CA GLN A 131 -7.89 -29.24 42.36
C GLN A 131 -7.81 -30.77 42.43
N ARG A 132 -6.70 -31.38 41.97
CA ARG A 132 -6.47 -32.83 42.13
C ARG A 132 -6.40 -33.25 43.59
N GLN A 133 -5.73 -32.48 44.45
CA GLN A 133 -5.64 -32.78 45.87
C GLN A 133 -7.01 -32.63 46.57
N HIS A 134 -7.82 -31.67 46.15
CA HIS A 134 -9.19 -31.51 46.62
C HIS A 134 -10.07 -32.69 46.18
N ASP A 135 -9.94 -33.14 44.93
CA ASP A 135 -10.64 -34.31 44.41
C ASP A 135 -10.21 -35.61 45.12
N GLU A 136 -8.92 -35.78 45.41
CA GLU A 136 -8.39 -36.89 46.21
C GLU A 136 -8.86 -36.85 47.68
N ASN A 137 -8.98 -35.67 48.28
CA ASN A 137 -9.57 -35.49 49.61
C ASN A 137 -11.07 -35.79 49.64
N LEU A 138 -11.81 -35.44 48.58
CA LEU A 138 -13.22 -35.82 48.38
C LEU A 138 -13.40 -37.34 48.22
N LEU A 139 -12.42 -38.02 47.62
CA LEU A 139 -12.42 -39.47 47.43
C LEU A 139 -11.98 -40.24 48.68
N SER A 140 -11.05 -39.70 49.47
CA SER A 140 -10.58 -40.34 50.72
C SER A 140 -11.50 -40.12 51.93
N GLY A 141 -12.42 -39.15 51.87
CA GLY A 141 -13.44 -38.94 52.92
C GLY A 141 -14.63 -39.90 52.90
N LYS A 142 -14.66 -40.91 52.01
CA LYS A 142 -15.79 -41.83 51.82
C LYS A 142 -15.55 -43.29 52.27
N GLU A 143 -14.51 -43.53 53.08
CA GLU A 143 -14.37 -44.80 53.81
C GLU A 143 -14.38 -44.55 55.32
N GLY A 144 -15.59 -44.41 55.87
CA GLY A 144 -15.85 -44.30 57.30
C GLY A 144 -17.32 -44.61 57.57
N ASP A 145 -17.56 -45.68 58.32
CA ASP A 145 -18.85 -46.29 58.64
C ASP A 145 -19.66 -45.50 59.69
N MET A 146 -21.00 -45.59 59.60
CA MET A 146 -22.06 -45.28 60.58
C MET A 146 -22.10 -43.89 61.27
N ASP A 147 -23.16 -43.11 61.02
CA ASP A 147 -24.41 -43.08 61.82
C ASP A 147 -25.31 -41.92 61.37
N VAL A 148 -26.63 -42.13 61.42
CA VAL A 148 -27.64 -41.13 61.06
C VAL A 148 -27.92 -40.24 62.27
N ASP A 149 -27.54 -38.96 62.19
CA ASP A 149 -28.07 -37.92 63.07
C ASP A 149 -29.00 -36.98 62.30
N GLU A 150 -30.18 -36.82 62.90
CA GLU A 150 -31.36 -36.14 62.40
C GLU A 150 -31.29 -34.65 62.76
N GLU A 151 -30.55 -33.83 62.00
CA GLU A 151 -30.62 -32.37 62.13
C GLU A 151 -30.17 -31.66 60.84
N ALA A 152 -31.12 -31.07 60.10
CA ALA A 152 -31.01 -29.81 59.32
C ALA A 152 -32.02 -29.80 58.15
N LEU A 153 -33.25 -29.41 58.46
CA LEU A 153 -34.36 -29.24 57.51
C LEU A 153 -34.31 -27.87 56.80
N GLU A 154 -33.12 -27.41 56.38
CA GLU A 154 -32.95 -26.11 55.67
C GLU A 154 -32.19 -26.19 54.33
N GLY A 155 -31.68 -27.35 53.91
CA GLY A 155 -30.90 -27.49 52.66
C GLY A 155 -31.67 -27.87 51.39
N GLN A 156 -32.90 -28.38 51.51
CA GLN A 156 -33.60 -29.01 50.38
C GLN A 156 -34.16 -28.03 49.34
N GLN A 157 -34.40 -26.78 49.69
CA GLN A 157 -34.85 -25.77 48.71
C GLN A 157 -33.72 -25.26 47.80
N ASN A 158 -32.46 -25.30 48.28
CA ASN A 158 -31.29 -24.87 47.51
C ASN A 158 -30.79 -25.94 46.53
N LEU A 159 -30.98 -27.23 46.83
CA LEU A 159 -30.54 -28.31 45.96
C LEU A 159 -31.39 -28.44 44.69
N SER A 160 -32.71 -28.17 44.78
CA SER A 160 -33.58 -28.17 43.60
C SER A 160 -33.34 -26.96 42.69
N THR A 161 -33.00 -25.80 43.26
CA THR A 161 -32.64 -24.60 42.49
C THR A 161 -31.27 -24.76 41.83
N LEU A 162 -30.27 -25.23 42.57
CA LEU A 162 -28.94 -25.54 42.01
C LEU A 162 -29.00 -26.62 40.93
N SER A 163 -29.86 -27.63 41.11
CA SER A 163 -30.10 -28.65 40.08
C SER A 163 -30.75 -28.05 38.83
N SER A 164 -31.66 -27.09 38.98
CA SER A 164 -32.28 -26.41 37.85
C SER A 164 -31.27 -25.54 37.10
N GLU A 165 -30.46 -24.77 37.83
CA GLU A 165 -29.42 -23.91 37.28
C GLU A 165 -28.32 -24.72 36.57
N LEU A 166 -27.93 -25.88 37.12
CA LEU A 166 -26.96 -26.77 36.48
C LEU A 166 -27.50 -27.42 35.20
N VAL A 167 -28.80 -27.71 35.15
CA VAL A 167 -29.45 -28.25 33.94
C VAL A 167 -29.62 -27.15 32.89
N GLU A 168 -29.98 -25.93 33.28
CA GLU A 168 -30.00 -24.77 32.38
C GLU A 168 -28.61 -24.43 31.85
N PHE A 169 -27.59 -24.42 32.71
CA PHE A 169 -26.20 -24.21 32.30
C PHE A 169 -25.69 -25.33 31.38
N GLY A 170 -26.04 -26.59 31.69
CA GLY A 170 -25.74 -27.73 30.82
C GLY A 170 -26.39 -27.61 29.44
N ALA A 171 -27.63 -27.12 29.39
CA ALA A 171 -28.34 -26.85 28.15
C ALA A 171 -27.73 -25.66 27.38
N GLU A 172 -27.37 -24.58 28.07
CA GLU A 172 -26.68 -23.42 27.49
C GLU A 172 -25.31 -23.79 26.92
N VAL A 173 -24.54 -24.62 27.63
CA VAL A 173 -23.27 -25.14 27.15
C VAL A 173 -23.49 -26.05 25.94
N GLN A 174 -24.48 -26.95 25.97
CA GLN A 174 -24.77 -27.83 24.84
C GLN A 174 -25.30 -27.07 23.61
N GLN A 175 -25.95 -25.91 23.81
CA GLN A 175 -26.44 -25.04 22.75
C GLN A 175 -25.34 -24.09 22.22
N SER A 176 -24.39 -23.69 23.07
CA SER A 176 -23.26 -22.82 22.68
C SER A 176 -22.03 -23.59 22.20
N LEU A 177 -21.90 -24.89 22.49
CA LEU A 177 -20.79 -25.72 22.04
C LEU A 177 -20.71 -25.80 20.50
N PRO A 178 -21.81 -25.99 19.74
CA PRO A 178 -21.78 -25.96 18.28
C PRO A 178 -21.37 -24.60 17.73
N GLU A 179 -21.80 -23.48 18.34
CA GLU A 179 -21.40 -22.13 17.94
C GLU A 179 -19.93 -21.84 18.24
N GLN A 180 -19.41 -22.33 19.37
CA GLN A 180 -17.99 -22.24 19.73
C GLN A 180 -17.14 -23.16 18.83
N LEU A 181 -17.64 -24.34 18.47
CA LEU A 181 -17.00 -25.21 17.47
C LEU A 181 -16.98 -24.53 16.09
N GLU A 182 -18.07 -23.88 15.68
CA GLU A 182 -18.14 -23.08 14.45
C GLU A 182 -17.16 -21.89 14.49
N ARG A 183 -17.00 -21.21 15.64
CA ARG A 183 -16.00 -20.16 15.85
C ARG A 183 -14.56 -20.70 15.77
N THR A 184 -14.33 -21.91 16.24
CA THR A 184 -13.02 -22.57 16.21
C THR A 184 -12.71 -23.09 14.79
N HIS A 185 -13.70 -23.60 14.07
CA HIS A 185 -13.62 -23.95 12.65
C HIS A 185 -13.45 -22.71 11.76
N ARG A 186 -14.04 -21.54 12.12
CA ARG A 186 -13.74 -20.23 11.51
C ARG A 186 -12.30 -19.76 11.79
N GLY A 187 -11.61 -20.34 12.78
CA GLY A 187 -10.22 -20.03 13.12
C GLY A 187 -9.18 -20.80 12.28
N GLN A 188 -9.58 -21.79 11.49
CA GLN A 188 -8.70 -22.51 10.57
C GLN A 188 -9.04 -22.15 9.12
N VAL A 189 -8.14 -21.38 8.48
CA VAL A 189 -8.24 -20.74 7.16
C VAL A 189 -9.26 -19.58 7.14
N PRO A 190 -8.81 -18.30 7.15
CA PRO A 190 -9.72 -17.17 7.27
C PRO A 190 -10.65 -17.05 6.06
N ASP A 191 -11.94 -16.82 6.32
CA ASP A 191 -13.04 -16.36 5.44
C ASP A 191 -12.63 -15.23 4.45
N TRP A 192 -11.51 -14.56 4.71
CA TRP A 192 -10.95 -13.41 3.99
C TRP A 192 -10.13 -13.83 2.74
N CYS A 193 -9.49 -14.99 2.80
CA CYS A 193 -8.77 -15.61 1.68
C CYS A 193 -9.75 -15.97 0.54
N GLU A 194 -10.91 -16.51 0.92
CA GLU A 194 -12.02 -16.74 0.01
C GLU A 194 -12.51 -15.45 -0.66
N GLN A 195 -12.54 -14.30 0.04
CA GLN A 195 -13.00 -13.03 -0.53
C GLN A 195 -12.12 -12.51 -1.67
N PHE A 196 -10.79 -12.60 -1.56
CA PHE A 196 -9.90 -12.18 -2.66
C PHE A 196 -10.02 -13.12 -3.87
N ARG A 197 -10.14 -14.42 -3.63
CA ARG A 197 -10.46 -15.40 -4.69
C ARG A 197 -11.80 -15.05 -5.35
N LEU A 198 -12.83 -14.79 -4.53
CA LEU A 198 -14.16 -14.42 -4.98
C LEU A 198 -14.13 -13.13 -5.81
N LYS A 199 -13.26 -12.17 -5.50
CA LYS A 199 -13.12 -10.93 -6.27
C LYS A 199 -12.74 -11.21 -7.73
N TYR A 200 -11.71 -12.03 -7.95
CA TYR A 200 -11.31 -12.41 -9.31
C TYR A 200 -12.31 -13.38 -9.97
N ALA A 201 -12.89 -14.31 -9.20
CA ALA A 201 -13.89 -15.25 -9.70
C ALA A 201 -15.20 -14.56 -10.11
N GLN A 202 -15.63 -13.52 -9.40
CA GLN A 202 -16.79 -12.68 -9.75
C GLN A 202 -16.58 -11.95 -11.08
N GLU A 203 -15.33 -11.62 -11.43
CA GLU A 203 -14.98 -11.04 -12.72
C GLU A 203 -14.85 -12.09 -13.85
N GLY A 204 -15.12 -13.37 -13.55
CA GLY A 204 -15.07 -14.46 -14.51
C GLY A 204 -13.69 -15.08 -14.71
N TYR A 205 -12.72 -14.79 -13.83
CA TYR A 205 -11.40 -15.41 -13.88
C TYR A 205 -11.35 -16.69 -13.03
N ASN A 206 -10.86 -17.78 -13.61
CA ASN A 206 -10.63 -19.02 -12.87
C ASN A 206 -9.36 -18.90 -12.02
N VAL A 207 -9.53 -18.53 -10.77
CA VAL A 207 -8.43 -18.31 -9.82
C VAL A 207 -8.54 -19.26 -8.65
N PHE A 208 -7.46 -19.98 -8.37
CA PHE A 208 -7.35 -20.94 -7.27
C PHE A 208 -6.31 -20.46 -6.27
N GLN A 209 -6.69 -20.46 -4.99
CA GLN A 209 -5.75 -20.15 -3.92
C GLN A 209 -5.04 -21.43 -3.47
N LEU A 210 -3.72 -21.34 -3.27
CA LEU A 210 -2.97 -22.34 -2.53
C LEU A 210 -3.13 -22.11 -1.03
N SER A 211 -3.77 -23.08 -0.36
CA SER A 211 -3.80 -23.16 1.10
C SER A 211 -2.57 -23.90 1.60
N TYR A 212 -1.97 -23.39 2.69
CA TYR A 212 -0.84 -24.01 3.38
C TYR A 212 -1.20 -24.33 4.84
N PRO A 213 -0.59 -25.37 5.44
CA PRO A 213 0.41 -26.26 4.86
C PRO A 213 -0.14 -27.09 3.69
N ILE A 214 0.65 -27.32 2.63
CA ILE A 214 0.17 -28.03 1.44
C ILE A 214 0.00 -29.52 1.78
N GLN A 215 -1.23 -29.91 2.12
CA GLN A 215 -1.56 -31.31 2.33
C GLN A 215 -1.72 -32.01 0.98
N LYS A 216 -1.18 -33.24 0.86
CA LYS A 216 -1.28 -34.05 -0.37
C LYS A 216 -2.72 -34.28 -0.83
N ASP A 217 -3.69 -34.26 0.07
CA ASP A 217 -5.10 -34.42 -0.26
C ASP A 217 -5.76 -33.13 -0.76
N THR A 218 -5.26 -31.94 -0.40
CA THR A 218 -5.71 -30.64 -0.93
C THR A 218 -5.41 -30.54 -2.43
N LEU A 219 -4.23 -31.00 -2.85
CA LEU A 219 -3.85 -31.05 -4.26
C LEU A 219 -4.77 -31.99 -5.06
N LYS A 220 -5.14 -33.15 -4.50
CA LYS A 220 -6.11 -34.06 -5.14
C LYS A 220 -7.52 -33.45 -5.26
N GLN A 221 -7.98 -32.71 -4.25
CA GLN A 221 -9.29 -32.03 -4.31
C GLN A 221 -9.30 -30.90 -5.35
N ILE A 222 -8.22 -30.13 -5.46
CA ILE A 222 -8.02 -29.11 -6.50
C ILE A 222 -7.99 -29.78 -7.88
N THR A 223 -7.23 -30.87 -8.03
CA THR A 223 -7.15 -31.68 -9.26
C THR A 223 -8.52 -32.22 -9.68
N ALA A 224 -9.35 -32.69 -8.73
CA ALA A 224 -10.69 -33.18 -9.00
C ALA A 224 -11.66 -32.07 -9.46
N LYS A 225 -11.60 -30.87 -8.88
CA LYS A 225 -12.37 -29.71 -9.34
C LYS A 225 -11.91 -29.19 -10.70
N LEU A 226 -10.59 -29.14 -10.93
CA LEU A 226 -9.98 -28.63 -12.17
C LEU A 226 -10.17 -29.56 -13.37
N SER A 227 -10.09 -30.88 -13.15
CA SER A 227 -10.28 -31.88 -14.22
C SER A 227 -11.68 -31.85 -14.84
N GLN A 228 -12.68 -31.33 -14.12
CA GLN A 228 -14.04 -31.12 -14.63
C GLN A 228 -14.18 -29.84 -15.46
N ALA A 229 -13.36 -28.81 -15.21
CA ALA A 229 -13.54 -27.49 -15.80
C ALA A 229 -12.96 -27.35 -17.22
N LYS A 230 -11.84 -28.04 -17.54
CA LYS A 230 -11.10 -27.90 -18.82
C LYS A 230 -10.92 -26.43 -19.26
N GLN A 231 -10.62 -25.54 -18.32
CA GLN A 231 -10.42 -24.12 -18.59
C GLN A 231 -9.07 -23.67 -18.05
N ASP A 232 -8.47 -22.69 -18.72
CA ASP A 232 -7.25 -22.06 -18.27
C ASP A 232 -7.49 -21.38 -16.90
N PHE A 233 -6.53 -21.54 -15.98
CA PHE A 233 -6.64 -21.01 -14.64
C PHE A 233 -5.34 -20.43 -14.11
N ALA A 234 -5.46 -19.62 -13.05
CA ALA A 234 -4.36 -19.02 -12.33
C ALA A 234 -4.29 -19.51 -10.89
N ILE A 235 -3.08 -19.52 -10.34
CA ILE A 235 -2.82 -19.79 -8.93
C ILE A 235 -2.43 -18.50 -8.20
N ILE A 236 -3.02 -18.29 -7.03
CA ILE A 236 -2.64 -17.23 -6.10
C ILE A 236 -2.15 -17.85 -4.78
N SER A 237 -1.09 -17.28 -4.22
CA SER A 237 -0.62 -17.60 -2.88
C SER A 237 -0.35 -16.34 -2.07
N TYR A 238 -0.54 -16.41 -0.76
CA TYR A 238 -0.31 -15.32 0.20
C TYR A 238 0.64 -15.84 1.27
N GLY A 239 1.79 -15.22 1.54
CA GLY A 239 2.67 -15.66 2.62
C GLY A 239 3.24 -17.06 2.42
N PHE A 240 3.48 -17.49 1.17
CA PHE A 240 3.89 -18.87 0.85
C PHE A 240 5.13 -19.29 1.65
N PRO A 241 5.07 -20.31 2.51
CA PRO A 241 6.19 -20.74 3.34
C PRO A 241 7.22 -21.54 2.53
N GLY A 242 8.51 -21.35 2.81
CA GLY A 242 9.58 -22.07 2.12
C GLY A 242 9.53 -23.60 2.26
N GLU A 243 8.97 -24.11 3.36
CA GLU A 243 8.83 -25.55 3.63
C GLU A 243 7.95 -26.28 2.60
N ASP A 244 6.98 -25.58 2.02
CA ASP A 244 6.03 -26.13 1.05
C ASP A 244 6.50 -25.98 -0.41
N ALA A 245 7.63 -25.32 -0.66
CA ALA A 245 8.12 -25.02 -2.01
C ALA A 245 8.41 -26.30 -2.81
N GLU A 246 9.00 -27.32 -2.17
CA GLU A 246 9.28 -28.62 -2.79
C GLU A 246 8.00 -29.37 -3.16
N ILE A 247 6.97 -29.30 -2.29
CA ILE A 247 5.68 -29.95 -2.54
C ILE A 247 5.01 -29.29 -3.74
N PHE A 248 5.00 -27.94 -3.78
CA PHE A 248 4.51 -27.19 -4.93
C PHE A 248 5.23 -27.62 -6.21
N ARG A 249 6.57 -27.59 -6.22
CA ARG A 249 7.40 -27.97 -7.37
C ARG A 249 7.10 -29.39 -7.88
N SER A 250 6.90 -30.35 -6.97
CA SER A 250 6.57 -31.74 -7.33
C SER A 250 5.17 -31.89 -7.96
N SER A 251 4.26 -30.94 -7.69
CA SER A 251 2.87 -30.98 -8.12
C SER A 251 2.58 -30.09 -9.34
N VAL A 252 3.51 -29.21 -9.69
CA VAL A 252 3.38 -28.20 -10.75
C VAL A 252 3.07 -28.82 -12.11
N GLN A 253 3.71 -29.94 -12.49
CA GLN A 253 3.46 -30.57 -13.80
C GLN A 253 2.00 -31.01 -13.95
N LEU A 254 1.43 -31.61 -12.91
CA LEU A 254 0.01 -31.98 -12.90
C LEU A 254 -0.90 -30.76 -13.07
N LEU A 255 -0.54 -29.62 -12.47
CA LEU A 255 -1.30 -28.38 -12.58
C LEU A 255 -1.22 -27.79 -14.00
N ILE A 256 -0.05 -27.88 -14.66
CA ILE A 256 0.12 -27.49 -16.06
C ILE A 256 -0.77 -28.34 -16.96
N ASP A 257 -0.78 -29.66 -16.77
CA ASP A 257 -1.59 -30.59 -17.56
C ASP A 257 -3.10 -30.33 -17.39
N LEU A 258 -3.50 -29.72 -16.27
CA LEU A 258 -4.88 -29.31 -15.99
C LEU A 258 -5.26 -27.92 -16.52
N GLY A 259 -4.32 -27.15 -17.07
CA GLY A 259 -4.56 -25.81 -17.62
C GLY A 259 -4.00 -24.63 -16.82
N LEU A 260 -3.00 -24.83 -15.96
CA LEU A 260 -2.33 -23.72 -15.27
C LEU A 260 -1.62 -22.81 -16.28
N LYS A 261 -1.97 -21.52 -16.28
CA LYS A 261 -1.32 -20.49 -17.13
C LYS A 261 -0.56 -19.43 -16.36
N VAL A 262 -0.96 -19.14 -15.12
CA VAL A 262 -0.46 -17.97 -14.38
C VAL A 262 -0.21 -18.31 -12.92
N CYS A 263 0.90 -17.81 -12.38
CA CYS A 263 1.20 -17.87 -10.94
C CYS A 263 1.33 -16.46 -10.35
N ILE A 264 0.70 -16.22 -9.21
CA ILE A 264 0.77 -14.93 -8.50
C ILE A 264 1.12 -15.21 -7.03
N HIS A 265 2.16 -14.55 -6.55
CA HIS A 265 2.68 -14.74 -5.20
C HIS A 265 2.71 -13.41 -4.44
N TYR A 266 1.98 -13.36 -3.34
CA TYR A 266 1.97 -12.22 -2.42
C TYR A 266 2.84 -12.53 -1.20
N ALA A 267 3.85 -11.70 -0.97
CA ALA A 267 4.77 -11.75 0.17
C ALA A 267 5.23 -13.17 0.54
N PRO A 268 5.81 -13.97 -0.39
CA PRO A 268 6.25 -15.32 -0.07
C PRO A 268 7.40 -15.28 0.96
N LEU A 269 7.37 -16.19 1.92
CA LEU A 269 8.26 -16.24 3.09
C LEU A 269 9.49 -17.11 2.80
N LEU A 270 10.29 -16.68 1.83
CA LEU A 270 11.51 -17.36 1.38
C LEU A 270 12.57 -16.38 0.85
N ASP A 271 13.83 -16.79 0.93
CA ASP A 271 14.97 -15.97 0.48
C ASP A 271 15.26 -16.11 -1.04
N ASP A 272 14.91 -17.24 -1.67
CA ASP A 272 15.14 -17.49 -3.11
C ASP A 272 13.85 -17.85 -3.88
N GLY A 273 13.38 -16.89 -4.69
CA GLY A 273 12.13 -16.99 -5.44
C GLY A 273 12.15 -17.95 -6.63
N LYS A 274 13.32 -18.49 -7.03
CA LYS A 274 13.42 -19.44 -8.15
C LYS A 274 12.64 -20.74 -7.94
N SER A 275 12.46 -21.13 -6.67
CA SER A 275 11.69 -22.32 -6.28
C SER A 275 10.21 -22.22 -6.65
N LEU A 276 9.67 -21.00 -6.76
CA LEU A 276 8.28 -20.73 -7.11
C LEU A 276 8.04 -20.55 -8.61
N LEU A 277 9.10 -20.49 -9.42
CA LEU A 277 8.96 -20.35 -10.86
C LEU A 277 8.58 -21.68 -11.50
N VAL A 278 7.54 -21.62 -12.32
CA VAL A 278 7.05 -22.75 -13.09
C VAL A 278 7.57 -22.68 -14.51
N VAL A 279 8.06 -23.80 -15.02
CA VAL A 279 8.54 -23.96 -16.39
C VAL A 279 7.60 -24.92 -17.12
N ASP A 280 7.20 -24.56 -18.33
CA ASP A 280 6.36 -25.41 -19.18
C ASP A 280 7.18 -26.51 -19.90
N LEU A 281 6.48 -27.37 -20.65
CA LEU A 281 7.11 -28.45 -21.42
C LEU A 281 8.07 -27.95 -22.52
N GLU A 282 7.97 -26.68 -22.91
CA GLU A 282 8.86 -26.03 -23.89
C GLU A 282 10.09 -25.38 -23.23
N GLY A 283 10.23 -25.49 -21.90
CA GLY A 283 11.33 -24.87 -21.16
C GLY A 283 11.14 -23.38 -20.91
N LYS A 284 9.93 -22.83 -21.11
CA LYS A 284 9.62 -21.41 -20.88
C LYS A 284 8.98 -21.20 -19.53
N PHE A 285 9.26 -20.07 -18.90
CA PHE A 285 8.60 -19.69 -17.66
C PHE A 285 7.12 -19.37 -17.92
N LEU A 286 6.24 -19.93 -17.10
CA LEU A 286 4.87 -19.46 -17.03
C LEU A 286 4.84 -18.01 -16.54
N PRO A 287 3.93 -17.18 -17.07
CA PRO A 287 3.68 -15.84 -16.55
C PRO A 287 3.49 -15.82 -15.04
N THR A 288 4.40 -15.16 -14.32
CA THR A 288 4.47 -15.14 -12.87
C THR A 288 4.67 -13.72 -12.34
N THR A 289 3.82 -13.30 -11.40
CA THR A 289 3.95 -12.00 -10.73
C THR A 289 4.21 -12.17 -9.23
N PHE A 290 5.22 -11.48 -8.74
CA PHE A 290 5.55 -11.39 -7.32
C PHE A 290 5.20 -10.01 -6.78
N HIS A 291 4.39 -9.97 -5.73
CA HIS A 291 4.08 -8.78 -4.96
C HIS A 291 4.78 -8.87 -3.60
N ILE A 292 5.86 -8.11 -3.40
CA ILE A 292 6.74 -8.27 -2.23
C ILE A 292 6.89 -6.94 -1.45
N PRO A 293 6.84 -6.98 -0.12
CA PRO A 293 7.31 -5.89 0.74
C PRO A 293 8.76 -5.51 0.43
N SER A 294 9.09 -4.22 0.40
CA SER A 294 10.47 -3.74 0.18
C SER A 294 11.47 -4.22 1.23
N ALA A 295 10.98 -4.62 2.42
CA ALA A 295 11.80 -5.24 3.46
C ALA A 295 12.36 -6.63 3.07
N GLN A 296 11.80 -7.29 2.04
CA GLN A 296 12.27 -8.60 1.55
C GLN A 296 13.39 -8.46 0.51
N GLU A 297 14.48 -7.79 0.88
CA GLU A 297 15.58 -7.45 -0.04
C GLU A 297 16.25 -8.68 -0.66
N LYS A 298 16.44 -9.76 0.11
CA LYS A 298 17.04 -11.01 -0.37
C LYS A 298 16.21 -11.66 -1.47
N LEU A 299 14.91 -11.81 -1.22
CA LEU A 299 13.96 -12.34 -2.19
C LEU A 299 13.94 -11.48 -3.46
N HIS A 300 13.87 -10.16 -3.29
CA HIS A 300 13.90 -9.23 -4.43
C HIS A 300 15.18 -9.41 -5.26
N ALA A 301 16.35 -9.45 -4.62
CA ALA A 301 17.63 -9.66 -5.28
C ALA A 301 17.72 -11.00 -6.03
N SER A 302 17.10 -12.06 -5.49
CA SER A 302 17.06 -13.38 -6.14
C SER A 302 16.28 -13.38 -7.46
N LEU A 303 15.25 -12.54 -7.56
CA LEU A 303 14.31 -12.48 -8.70
C LEU A 303 14.73 -11.45 -9.77
N LEU A 304 15.45 -10.39 -9.40
CA LEU A 304 15.88 -9.32 -10.33
C LEU A 304 16.58 -9.81 -11.61
N PRO A 305 17.49 -10.81 -11.57
CA PRO A 305 18.11 -11.32 -12.79
C PRO A 305 17.11 -11.95 -13.77
N LEU A 306 15.94 -12.38 -13.29
CA LEU A 306 14.93 -13.10 -14.06
C LEU A 306 13.90 -12.16 -14.69
N THR A 307 13.87 -10.89 -14.26
CA THR A 307 13.08 -9.82 -14.92
C THR A 307 13.80 -9.23 -16.13
N ASP A 308 15.10 -9.49 -16.28
CA ASP A 308 15.92 -9.03 -17.40
C ASP A 308 15.74 -9.97 -18.60
N ILE A 309 15.06 -9.49 -19.64
CA ILE A 309 14.77 -10.24 -20.86
C ILE A 309 16.04 -10.79 -21.51
N SER A 310 17.17 -10.09 -21.37
CA SER A 310 18.45 -10.51 -21.96
C SER A 310 19.07 -11.73 -21.26
N LYS A 311 18.66 -12.00 -20.01
CA LYS A 311 19.17 -13.09 -19.16
C LYS A 311 18.25 -14.30 -19.14
N LEU A 312 17.13 -14.28 -19.85
CA LEU A 312 16.24 -15.43 -19.96
C LEU A 312 16.95 -16.58 -20.71
N PRO A 313 16.67 -17.85 -20.36
CA PRO A 313 17.27 -19.01 -21.02
C PRO A 313 16.78 -19.20 -22.47
N TYR A 314 15.85 -18.35 -22.93
CA TYR A 314 15.25 -18.35 -24.26
C TYR A 314 15.03 -16.92 -24.76
N LYS A 315 14.91 -16.76 -26.08
CA LYS A 315 14.63 -15.46 -26.71
C LYS A 315 13.12 -15.22 -26.81
N LEU A 316 12.68 -14.05 -26.33
CA LEU A 316 11.32 -13.58 -26.52
C LEU A 316 11.15 -12.89 -27.88
N LYS A 317 9.97 -13.05 -28.49
CA LYS A 317 9.57 -12.24 -29.65
C LYS A 317 9.20 -10.84 -29.16
N PRO A 318 9.33 -9.78 -29.99
CA PRO A 318 8.91 -8.42 -29.62
C PRO A 318 7.43 -8.30 -29.24
N SER A 319 6.57 -9.20 -29.71
CA SER A 319 5.15 -9.25 -29.37
C SER A 319 4.83 -10.00 -28.07
N GLN A 320 5.82 -10.64 -27.45
CA GLN A 320 5.64 -11.40 -26.23
C GLN A 320 5.98 -10.56 -25.01
N PHE A 321 5.18 -10.70 -23.98
CA PHE A 321 5.42 -10.05 -22.70
C PHE A 321 6.53 -10.78 -21.93
N PRO A 322 7.32 -10.05 -21.12
CA PRO A 322 8.16 -10.67 -20.10
C PRO A 322 7.34 -11.65 -19.24
N PRO A 323 7.88 -12.83 -18.94
CA PRO A 323 7.17 -13.86 -18.17
C PRO A 323 7.15 -13.53 -16.67
N ILE A 324 8.13 -12.78 -16.15
CA ILE A 324 8.30 -12.58 -14.71
C ILE A 324 8.21 -11.09 -14.39
N TYR A 325 7.29 -10.74 -13.48
CA TYR A 325 7.18 -9.39 -12.93
C TYR A 325 7.40 -9.43 -11.42
N VAL A 326 8.16 -8.47 -10.92
CA VAL A 326 8.38 -8.27 -9.49
C VAL A 326 7.98 -6.85 -9.15
N HIS A 327 7.10 -6.73 -8.17
CA HIS A 327 6.59 -5.45 -7.68
C HIS A 327 6.87 -5.32 -6.20
N THR A 328 7.63 -4.29 -5.84
CA THR A 328 7.97 -3.96 -4.47
C THR A 328 7.05 -2.90 -3.90
N TYR A 329 6.76 -2.99 -2.61
CA TYR A 329 5.90 -2.06 -1.90
C TYR A 329 6.57 -1.59 -0.60
N PRO A 330 6.79 -0.28 -0.42
CA PRO A 330 7.45 0.24 0.77
C PRO A 330 6.49 0.25 1.97
N LEU A 331 7.05 0.21 3.18
CA LEU A 331 6.34 0.48 4.44
C LEU A 331 5.15 -0.45 4.72
N ILE A 332 5.22 -1.71 4.27
CA ILE A 332 4.25 -2.76 4.59
C ILE A 332 4.92 -3.94 5.29
N PRO A 333 4.21 -4.68 6.17
CA PRO A 333 4.77 -5.83 6.87
C PRO A 333 5.03 -7.02 5.93
N VAL A 334 6.01 -7.85 6.30
CA VAL A 334 6.34 -9.10 5.59
C VAL A 334 5.31 -10.20 5.84
N SER A 335 4.80 -10.28 7.07
CA SER A 335 3.78 -11.24 7.48
C SER A 335 2.82 -10.61 8.50
N PRO A 336 1.51 -10.86 8.42
CA PRO A 336 0.83 -11.59 7.35
C PRO A 336 0.90 -10.82 6.02
N ALA A 337 0.68 -11.50 4.89
CA ALA A 337 0.73 -10.87 3.57
C ALA A 337 -0.25 -9.69 3.51
N PHE A 338 0.20 -8.54 3.01
CA PHE A 338 -0.54 -7.28 3.07
C PHE A 338 -1.98 -7.29 2.51
N PRO A 339 -2.37 -8.10 1.50
CA PRO A 339 -3.78 -8.16 1.09
C PRO A 339 -4.70 -8.65 2.21
N LEU A 340 -4.17 -9.50 3.11
CA LEU A 340 -4.89 -10.04 4.27
C LEU A 340 -5.12 -8.99 5.38
N LEU A 341 -4.47 -7.83 5.28
CA LEU A 341 -4.62 -6.72 6.24
C LEU A 341 -5.71 -5.72 5.82
N THR A 342 -6.33 -5.92 4.66
CA THR A 342 -7.41 -5.06 4.14
C THR A 342 -8.73 -5.80 4.09
N THR A 343 -9.83 -5.08 4.35
CA THR A 343 -11.17 -5.63 4.10
C THR A 343 -11.50 -5.53 2.62
N ALA A 344 -12.13 -6.56 2.05
CA ALA A 344 -12.56 -6.51 0.66
C ALA A 344 -13.61 -5.38 0.47
N PRO A 345 -13.54 -4.59 -0.62
CA PRO A 345 -14.50 -3.51 -0.89
C PRO A 345 -15.97 -3.94 -0.78
N ALA A 346 -16.32 -5.11 -1.35
CA ALA A 346 -17.68 -5.66 -1.33
C ALA A 346 -18.22 -6.02 0.08
N SER A 347 -17.34 -6.04 1.09
CA SER A 347 -17.69 -6.28 2.50
C SER A 347 -17.62 -5.01 3.35
N VAL A 348 -17.32 -3.85 2.73
CA VAL A 348 -17.36 -2.55 3.39
C VAL A 348 -18.82 -2.21 3.64
N VAL A 349 -19.18 -2.09 4.92
CA VAL A 349 -20.49 -1.61 5.34
C VAL A 349 -20.42 -0.09 5.47
N PRO A 350 -21.28 0.69 4.78
CA PRO A 350 -21.33 2.14 4.94
C PRO A 350 -21.42 2.53 6.42
N GLY A 351 -20.60 3.50 6.84
CA GLY A 351 -20.57 4.02 8.22
C GLY A 351 -19.69 3.24 9.21
N LYS A 352 -19.13 2.08 8.85
CA LYS A 352 -18.15 1.37 9.70
C LYS A 352 -16.74 1.89 9.42
N ILE A 353 -16.12 2.53 10.43
CA ILE A 353 -14.73 3.01 10.33
C ILE A 353 -13.79 1.80 10.36
N THR A 354 -13.19 1.45 9.22
CA THR A 354 -12.04 0.56 9.16
C THR A 354 -10.77 1.41 9.04
N VAL A 355 -9.99 1.49 10.12
CA VAL A 355 -8.67 2.13 10.07
C VAL A 355 -7.71 1.13 9.40
N VAL A 356 -7.42 1.38 8.13
CA VAL A 356 -6.43 0.62 7.37
C VAL A 356 -5.20 1.51 7.17
N ASP A 357 -4.02 0.93 7.38
CA ASP A 357 -2.76 1.63 7.11
C ASP A 357 -2.71 2.12 5.63
N PRO A 358 -2.39 3.39 5.36
CA PRO A 358 -2.38 3.93 4.00
C PRO A 358 -1.42 3.21 3.04
N HIS A 359 -0.27 2.72 3.53
CA HIS A 359 0.69 1.97 2.72
C HIS A 359 0.16 0.59 2.38
N VAL A 360 -0.51 -0.06 3.33
CA VAL A 360 -1.21 -1.33 3.09
C VAL A 360 -2.33 -1.15 2.07
N LEU A 361 -3.17 -0.11 2.21
CA LEU A 361 -4.23 0.20 1.24
C LEU A 361 -3.67 0.46 -0.17
N SER A 362 -2.61 1.26 -0.26
CA SER A 362 -1.91 1.54 -1.51
C SER A 362 -1.36 0.27 -2.15
N ALA A 363 -0.64 -0.55 -1.37
CA ALA A 363 -0.06 -1.81 -1.85
C ALA A 363 -1.14 -2.77 -2.36
N THR A 364 -2.24 -2.95 -1.61
CA THR A 364 -3.36 -3.80 -2.01
C THR A 364 -3.99 -3.33 -3.32
N ASN A 365 -4.28 -2.04 -3.45
CA ASN A 365 -4.92 -1.49 -4.65
C ASN A 365 -4.02 -1.65 -5.89
N LEU A 366 -2.73 -1.30 -5.76
CA LEU A 366 -1.77 -1.43 -6.84
C LEU A 366 -1.53 -2.90 -7.23
N ALA A 367 -1.38 -3.79 -6.25
CA ALA A 367 -1.17 -5.22 -6.51
C ALA A 367 -2.38 -5.85 -7.18
N TYR A 368 -3.59 -5.47 -6.77
CA TYR A 368 -4.83 -5.91 -7.41
C TYR A 368 -4.93 -5.50 -8.88
N SER A 369 -4.62 -4.24 -9.21
CA SER A 369 -4.64 -3.76 -10.60
C SER A 369 -3.64 -4.52 -11.48
N LYS A 370 -2.40 -4.71 -10.98
CA LYS A 370 -1.31 -5.44 -11.65
C LYS A 370 -1.60 -6.93 -11.82
N THR A 371 -2.18 -7.57 -10.79
CA THR A 371 -2.62 -8.96 -10.87
C THR A 371 -3.69 -9.11 -11.96
N LEU A 372 -4.68 -8.22 -12.02
CA LEU A 372 -5.69 -8.37 -13.04
C LEU A 372 -5.17 -8.09 -14.45
N GLU A 373 -4.23 -7.16 -14.61
CA GLU A 373 -3.57 -6.96 -15.91
C GLU A 373 -3.02 -8.28 -16.44
N LEU A 374 -2.33 -9.05 -15.57
CA LEU A 374 -1.81 -10.37 -15.91
C LEU A 374 -2.94 -11.37 -16.23
N LEU A 375 -3.98 -11.44 -15.40
CA LEU A 375 -5.10 -12.37 -15.61
C LEU A 375 -5.85 -12.06 -16.93
N ARG A 376 -6.16 -10.79 -17.21
CA ARG A 376 -6.77 -10.35 -18.48
C ARG A 376 -5.94 -10.73 -19.68
N ARG A 377 -4.63 -10.60 -19.56
CA ARG A 377 -3.68 -10.87 -20.64
C ARG A 377 -3.61 -12.36 -20.95
N GLU A 378 -3.48 -13.19 -19.91
CA GLU A 378 -3.11 -14.61 -20.07
C GLU A 378 -4.30 -15.58 -20.08
N ILE A 379 -5.31 -15.36 -19.22
CA ILE A 379 -6.44 -16.30 -19.08
C ILE A 379 -7.77 -15.72 -19.59
N GLY A 380 -7.92 -14.39 -19.61
CA GLY A 380 -9.19 -13.74 -19.96
C GLY A 380 -10.30 -14.00 -18.94
N PRO A 381 -11.49 -13.38 -19.10
CA PRO A 381 -11.93 -12.60 -20.26
C PRO A 381 -11.26 -11.22 -20.38
N ARG A 382 -11.24 -10.69 -21.61
CA ARG A 382 -10.78 -9.33 -21.91
C ARG A 382 -12.01 -8.45 -22.12
N PHE A 383 -12.13 -7.43 -21.29
CA PHE A 383 -13.23 -6.47 -21.36
C PHE A 383 -12.80 -5.21 -22.12
N ASP A 384 -13.63 -4.78 -23.05
CA ASP A 384 -13.51 -3.48 -23.71
C ASP A 384 -14.11 -2.41 -22.80
N LEU A 385 -13.27 -1.88 -21.90
CA LEU A 385 -13.70 -0.89 -20.90
C LEU A 385 -14.23 0.38 -21.56
N GLU A 386 -13.66 0.79 -22.69
CA GLU A 386 -14.09 2.00 -23.40
C GLU A 386 -15.48 1.84 -23.98
N LYS A 387 -15.77 0.69 -24.59
CA LYS A 387 -17.12 0.40 -25.07
C LYS A 387 -18.13 0.31 -23.92
N ILE A 388 -17.74 -0.25 -22.78
CA ILE A 388 -18.59 -0.28 -21.58
C ILE A 388 -18.90 1.15 -21.14
N TRP A 389 -17.87 2.00 -21.03
CA TRP A 389 -18.03 3.40 -20.63
C TRP A 389 -18.89 4.23 -21.59
N ALA A 390 -18.65 4.10 -22.90
CA ALA A 390 -19.42 4.81 -23.92
C ALA A 390 -20.92 4.44 -23.91
N ASN A 391 -21.25 3.20 -23.52
CA ASN A 391 -22.65 2.77 -23.38
C ASN A 391 -23.27 3.25 -22.06
N GLU A 392 -22.51 3.26 -20.96
CA GLU A 392 -22.97 3.77 -19.66
C GLU A 392 -23.25 5.28 -19.69
N MET A 393 -22.48 6.06 -20.46
CA MET A 393 -22.78 7.48 -20.68
C MET A 393 -24.12 7.71 -21.40
N ARG A 394 -24.69 6.69 -22.08
CA ARG A 394 -25.91 6.80 -22.89
C ARG A 394 -27.16 6.21 -22.23
N THR A 395 -27.02 5.45 -21.15
CA THR A 395 -28.12 4.75 -20.49
C THR A 395 -28.12 5.06 -19.00
N GLU A 396 -29.31 5.23 -18.40
CA GLU A 396 -29.48 5.63 -16.99
C GLU A 396 -28.59 4.78 -16.06
N THR A 397 -27.61 5.46 -15.46
CA THR A 397 -26.38 4.91 -14.86
C THR A 397 -26.63 3.98 -13.67
N MET A 398 -27.82 4.03 -13.05
CA MET A 398 -28.15 3.29 -11.82
C MET A 398 -28.36 1.78 -12.03
N SER A 399 -28.89 1.37 -13.18
CA SER A 399 -29.27 -0.04 -13.43
C SER A 399 -28.08 -1.00 -13.59
N THR A 400 -26.91 -0.46 -13.91
CA THR A 400 -25.66 -1.21 -14.10
C THR A 400 -24.76 -1.15 -12.86
N MET A 401 -25.24 -0.56 -11.76
CA MET A 401 -24.46 -0.44 -10.55
C MET A 401 -24.43 -1.76 -9.78
N VAL A 402 -23.26 -2.05 -9.28
CA VAL A 402 -22.93 -3.13 -8.37
C VAL A 402 -23.48 -2.89 -6.96
N LYS A 403 -23.17 -3.79 -6.03
CA LYS A 403 -23.80 -3.88 -4.70
C LYS A 403 -23.56 -2.64 -3.81
N VAL A 404 -22.37 -2.04 -3.81
CA VAL A 404 -22.06 -0.84 -2.99
C VAL A 404 -21.33 0.21 -3.84
N PRO A 405 -21.99 0.86 -4.81
CA PRO A 405 -21.35 1.84 -5.68
C PRO A 405 -21.00 3.11 -4.89
N TYR A 406 -20.00 3.87 -5.33
CA TYR A 406 -19.81 5.23 -4.81
C TYR A 406 -19.27 6.20 -5.88
N VAL A 407 -19.57 7.48 -5.67
CA VAL A 407 -18.96 8.60 -6.38
C VAL A 407 -18.36 9.51 -5.33
N ASN A 408 -17.11 9.93 -5.56
CA ASN A 408 -16.39 10.86 -4.70
C ASN A 408 -15.87 12.04 -5.52
N HIS A 409 -16.46 13.20 -5.30
CA HIS A 409 -15.93 14.48 -5.72
C HIS A 409 -14.95 14.98 -4.66
N ILE A 410 -13.67 14.69 -4.86
CA ILE A 410 -12.65 14.86 -3.80
C ILE A 410 -12.50 16.32 -3.34
N PRO A 411 -12.50 17.34 -4.24
CA PRO A 411 -12.26 18.72 -3.82
C PRO A 411 -13.35 19.31 -2.91
N THR A 412 -14.57 18.79 -2.97
CA THR A 412 -15.73 19.29 -2.23
C THR A 412 -16.31 18.29 -1.24
N LEU A 413 -15.74 17.08 -1.18
CA LEU A 413 -16.23 15.96 -0.36
C LEU A 413 -17.72 15.64 -0.61
N THR A 414 -18.21 15.87 -1.83
CA THR A 414 -19.57 15.52 -2.23
C THR A 414 -19.61 14.15 -2.91
N GLY A 415 -20.79 13.54 -2.94
CA GLY A 415 -20.99 12.20 -3.49
C GLY A 415 -21.92 11.36 -2.62
N GLY A 416 -21.74 10.04 -2.69
CA GLY A 416 -22.53 9.09 -1.89
C GLY A 416 -21.95 7.69 -1.96
N VAL A 417 -22.14 6.91 -0.88
CA VAL A 417 -21.66 5.53 -0.77
C VAL A 417 -22.83 4.56 -0.59
N GLY A 418 -22.87 3.53 -1.43
CA GLY A 418 -23.96 2.57 -1.49
C GLY A 418 -25.11 3.05 -2.37
N TYR A 419 -26.03 2.12 -2.67
CA TYR A 419 -27.10 2.36 -3.64
C TYR A 419 -28.02 3.52 -3.23
N ASP A 420 -28.47 3.56 -1.97
CA ASP A 420 -29.46 4.55 -1.53
C ASP A 420 -28.92 5.98 -1.52
N GLU A 421 -27.71 6.18 -0.97
CA GLU A 421 -27.06 7.49 -0.98
C GLU A 421 -26.75 7.94 -2.40
N LEU A 422 -26.24 7.03 -3.23
CA LEU A 422 -25.86 7.37 -4.59
C LEU A 422 -27.08 7.65 -5.48
N ALA A 423 -28.14 6.87 -5.38
CA ALA A 423 -29.38 7.10 -6.12
C ALA A 423 -30.00 8.45 -5.73
N ARG A 424 -29.97 8.80 -4.43
CA ARG A 424 -30.39 10.12 -3.95
C ARG A 424 -29.49 11.23 -4.52
N PHE A 425 -28.18 11.05 -4.46
CA PHE A 425 -27.21 12.00 -4.96
C PHE A 425 -27.39 12.26 -6.46
N TYR A 426 -27.49 11.20 -7.28
CA TYR A 426 -27.72 11.31 -8.72
C TYR A 426 -29.03 12.05 -9.01
N LYS A 427 -30.13 11.61 -8.38
CA LYS A 427 -31.46 12.13 -8.65
C LYS A 427 -31.63 13.61 -8.28
N TYR A 428 -31.00 14.08 -7.21
CA TYR A 428 -31.27 15.41 -6.66
C TYR A 428 -30.11 16.40 -6.77
N HIS A 429 -28.87 15.92 -6.89
CA HIS A 429 -27.66 16.76 -6.77
C HIS A 429 -26.66 16.57 -7.92
N PHE A 430 -26.96 15.77 -8.95
CA PHE A 430 -26.03 15.53 -10.06
C PHE A 430 -26.71 15.57 -11.44
N THR A 431 -27.68 14.67 -11.70
CA THR A 431 -28.28 14.50 -13.04
C THR A 431 -29.62 15.21 -13.23
N ALA A 432 -30.12 15.91 -12.21
CA ALA A 432 -31.33 16.69 -12.38
C ALA A 432 -31.04 17.87 -13.32
N ASP A 433 -31.92 18.09 -14.31
CA ASP A 433 -31.82 19.18 -15.30
C ASP A 433 -31.73 20.57 -14.64
N THR A 434 -32.04 20.67 -13.35
CA THR A 434 -32.01 21.89 -12.55
C THR A 434 -30.67 22.16 -11.85
N VAL A 435 -29.77 21.16 -11.77
CA VAL A 435 -28.52 21.27 -11.01
C VAL A 435 -27.38 21.76 -11.89
N THR A 436 -27.21 21.14 -13.06
CA THR A 436 -26.12 21.45 -13.97
C THR A 436 -26.54 22.54 -14.97
N PRO A 437 -25.75 23.60 -15.19
CA PRO A 437 -26.10 24.66 -16.13
C PRO A 437 -26.42 24.12 -17.53
N PRO A 438 -27.42 24.68 -18.24
CA PRO A 438 -27.85 24.17 -19.54
C PRO A 438 -26.80 24.34 -20.65
N ASP A 439 -25.85 25.25 -20.48
CA ASP A 439 -24.73 25.48 -21.40
C ASP A 439 -23.48 24.67 -21.03
N THR A 440 -23.61 23.68 -20.14
CA THR A 440 -22.49 22.85 -19.72
C THR A 440 -21.92 22.04 -20.88
N GLU A 441 -20.62 22.16 -21.10
CA GLU A 441 -19.85 21.43 -22.09
C GLU A 441 -18.72 20.66 -21.39
N MET A 442 -18.54 19.41 -21.78
CA MET A 442 -17.41 18.57 -21.35
C MET A 442 -16.55 18.24 -22.56
N ILE A 443 -15.29 18.67 -22.54
CA ILE A 443 -14.33 18.44 -23.62
C ILE A 443 -13.29 17.44 -23.14
N THR A 444 -13.31 16.21 -23.66
CA THR A 444 -12.27 15.22 -23.36
C THR A 444 -10.95 15.60 -24.02
N VAL A 445 -9.90 15.74 -23.23
CA VAL A 445 -8.53 16.08 -23.64
C VAL A 445 -7.72 14.81 -23.88
N SER A 446 -7.78 13.87 -22.94
CA SER A 446 -7.08 12.59 -23.01
C SER A 446 -7.92 11.50 -22.36
N ARG A 447 -7.65 10.25 -22.75
CA ARG A 447 -8.21 9.05 -22.13
C ARG A 447 -7.12 8.01 -21.95
N THR A 448 -6.94 7.54 -20.71
CA THR A 448 -6.03 6.44 -20.37
C THR A 448 -6.83 5.23 -19.91
N ILE A 449 -6.61 4.09 -20.56
CA ILE A 449 -7.29 2.82 -20.24
C ILE A 449 -6.30 1.91 -19.51
N GLY A 450 -6.60 1.63 -18.24
CA GLY A 450 -5.89 0.67 -17.42
C GLY A 450 -6.56 -0.70 -17.39
N ALA A 451 -6.02 -1.61 -16.57
CA ALA A 451 -6.61 -2.93 -16.41
C ALA A 451 -7.97 -2.90 -15.69
N ASP A 452 -8.23 -1.93 -14.81
CA ASP A 452 -9.50 -1.76 -14.07
C ASP A 452 -10.29 -0.54 -14.50
N ARG A 453 -9.63 0.46 -15.04
CA ARG A 453 -10.09 1.84 -14.90
C ARG A 453 -9.88 2.63 -16.17
N ILE A 454 -10.72 3.63 -16.36
CA ILE A 454 -10.53 4.68 -17.34
C ILE A 454 -10.22 5.96 -16.58
N ILE A 455 -9.23 6.71 -17.07
CA ILE A 455 -8.92 8.04 -16.60
C ILE A 455 -9.19 8.99 -17.76
N ASP A 456 -10.19 9.84 -17.58
CA ASP A 456 -10.53 10.89 -18.54
C ASP A 456 -10.03 12.22 -18.00
N GLU A 457 -9.14 12.87 -18.74
CA GLU A 457 -8.79 14.28 -18.53
C GLU A 457 -9.71 15.12 -19.38
N MET A 458 -10.40 16.08 -18.78
CA MET A 458 -11.48 16.83 -19.43
C MET A 458 -11.46 18.30 -19.04
N ILE A 459 -12.00 19.16 -19.91
CA ILE A 459 -12.34 20.53 -19.59
C ILE A 459 -13.84 20.62 -19.38
N PHE A 460 -14.24 21.04 -18.18
CA PHE A 460 -15.61 21.40 -17.84
C PHE A 460 -15.81 22.89 -18.11
N LYS A 461 -16.80 23.24 -18.92
CA LYS A 461 -17.18 24.62 -19.21
C LYS A 461 -18.65 24.85 -18.93
N CYS A 462 -18.99 25.96 -18.30
CA CYS A 462 -20.38 26.40 -18.16
C CYS A 462 -20.45 27.89 -17.83
N THR A 463 -21.64 28.46 -17.87
CA THR A 463 -21.94 29.71 -17.17
C THR A 463 -22.63 29.37 -15.84
N HIS A 464 -22.12 29.87 -14.72
CA HIS A 464 -22.64 29.55 -13.38
C HIS A 464 -24.02 30.19 -13.14
N THR A 465 -25.06 29.54 -13.67
CA THR A 465 -26.47 29.99 -13.72
C THR A 465 -27.39 29.22 -12.78
N THR A 466 -26.92 28.10 -12.23
CA THR A 466 -27.61 27.24 -11.26
C THR A 466 -26.71 27.00 -10.05
N MET A 467 -27.27 26.57 -8.92
CA MET A 467 -26.47 26.09 -7.78
C MET A 467 -25.95 24.69 -8.10
N ILE A 468 -24.64 24.58 -8.32
CA ILE A 468 -24.00 23.31 -8.70
C ILE A 468 -23.54 22.57 -7.44
N ASP A 469 -24.46 21.90 -6.74
CA ASP A 469 -24.21 21.31 -5.42
C ASP A 469 -22.96 20.42 -5.34
N TYR A 470 -22.68 19.64 -6.38
CA TYR A 470 -21.55 18.72 -6.40
C TYR A 470 -20.19 19.42 -6.58
N LEU A 471 -20.15 20.51 -7.35
CA LEU A 471 -18.93 21.24 -7.73
C LEU A 471 -18.67 22.48 -6.84
N LEU A 472 -19.73 23.17 -6.47
CA LEU A 472 -19.75 24.48 -5.80
C LEU A 472 -20.81 24.50 -4.68
N PRO A 473 -20.70 23.60 -3.67
CA PRO A 473 -21.72 23.47 -2.64
C PRO A 473 -21.96 24.78 -1.89
N GLY A 474 -23.22 25.23 -1.87
CA GLY A 474 -23.64 26.43 -1.13
C GLY A 474 -23.28 27.77 -1.79
N ILE A 475 -22.88 27.78 -3.07
CA ILE A 475 -22.56 29.01 -3.80
C ILE A 475 -23.72 29.34 -4.75
N GLU A 476 -24.29 30.53 -4.58
CA GLU A 476 -25.37 31.05 -5.43
C GLU A 476 -24.90 31.32 -6.87
N PRO A 477 -25.81 31.25 -7.88
CA PRO A 477 -25.50 31.54 -9.27
C PRO A 477 -24.85 32.92 -9.45
N THR A 478 -23.58 32.93 -9.82
CA THR A 478 -22.82 34.19 -10.01
C THR A 478 -22.99 34.80 -11.40
N GLY A 479 -23.51 34.04 -12.37
CA GLY A 479 -23.62 34.43 -13.78
C GLY A 479 -22.28 34.51 -14.53
N LYS A 480 -21.16 34.11 -13.90
CA LYS A 480 -19.82 34.16 -14.52
C LYS A 480 -19.52 32.89 -15.31
N PRO A 481 -18.72 32.99 -16.38
CA PRO A 481 -18.20 31.82 -17.07
C PRO A 481 -17.20 31.07 -16.18
N LEU A 482 -17.25 29.75 -16.27
CA LEU A 482 -16.38 28.83 -15.55
C LEU A 482 -15.77 27.85 -16.55
N GLU A 483 -14.45 27.71 -16.51
CA GLU A 483 -13.69 26.78 -17.33
C GLU A 483 -12.62 26.10 -16.46
N LEU A 484 -12.75 24.78 -16.26
CA LEU A 484 -11.96 24.02 -15.30
C LEU A 484 -11.38 22.76 -15.93
N ALA A 485 -10.13 22.46 -15.60
CA ALA A 485 -9.57 21.13 -15.84
C ALA A 485 -10.05 20.17 -14.74
N LEU A 486 -10.56 19.02 -15.16
CA LEU A 486 -11.05 17.96 -14.30
C LEU A 486 -10.48 16.61 -14.76
N VAL A 487 -10.22 15.72 -13.80
CA VAL A 487 -9.81 14.34 -14.04
C VAL A 487 -10.83 13.41 -13.41
N GLY A 488 -11.50 12.62 -14.24
CA GLY A 488 -12.38 11.54 -13.82
C GLY A 488 -11.62 10.22 -13.81
N VAL A 489 -11.60 9.52 -12.69
CA VAL A 489 -11.06 8.16 -12.53
C VAL A 489 -12.23 7.21 -12.31
N ILE A 490 -12.57 6.47 -13.36
CA ILE A 490 -13.69 5.53 -13.39
C ILE A 490 -13.13 4.11 -13.24
N ALA A 491 -13.35 3.48 -12.10
CA ALA A 491 -12.94 2.09 -11.87
C ALA A 491 -14.11 1.11 -12.16
N PHE A 492 -13.83 0.12 -13.00
CA PHE A 492 -14.76 -0.90 -13.49
C PHE A 492 -14.54 -2.24 -12.76
N ARG A 493 -14.69 -2.33 -11.43
CA ARG A 493 -14.50 -3.61 -10.70
C ARG A 493 -15.16 -3.66 -9.32
N GLY A 494 -15.96 -4.70 -9.03
CA GLY A 494 -16.77 -4.73 -7.80
C GLY A 494 -17.58 -3.43 -7.71
N ASP A 495 -17.74 -2.87 -6.51
CA ASP A 495 -18.16 -1.48 -6.25
C ASP A 495 -17.67 -0.52 -7.36
N LYS A 496 -18.57 0.09 -8.14
CA LYS A 496 -18.22 1.04 -9.20
C LYS A 496 -17.79 2.31 -8.49
N LEU A 497 -16.55 2.72 -8.73
CA LEU A 497 -15.92 3.85 -8.05
C LEU A 497 -15.66 4.93 -9.08
N CYS A 498 -16.34 6.07 -8.96
CA CYS A 498 -15.93 7.27 -9.66
C CYS A 498 -15.22 8.19 -8.67
N PHE A 499 -14.03 8.65 -9.03
CA PHE A 499 -13.37 9.75 -8.34
C PHE A 499 -13.20 10.89 -9.32
N GLU A 500 -13.54 12.09 -8.89
CA GLU A 500 -13.30 13.29 -9.70
C GLU A 500 -12.40 14.24 -8.93
N TYR A 501 -11.39 14.74 -9.64
CA TYR A 501 -10.42 15.71 -9.16
C TYR A 501 -10.48 16.96 -10.03
N TRP A 502 -10.48 18.13 -9.41
CA TRP A 502 -10.37 19.40 -10.10
C TRP A 502 -9.72 20.45 -9.20
N ASP A 503 -9.37 21.59 -9.78
CA ASP A 503 -8.83 22.73 -9.07
C ASP A 503 -9.95 23.64 -8.53
N GLN A 504 -10.27 23.46 -7.25
CA GLN A 504 -11.31 24.28 -6.59
C GLN A 504 -10.87 25.73 -6.40
N ALA A 505 -9.59 26.02 -6.23
CA ALA A 505 -9.12 27.40 -6.04
C ALA A 505 -9.32 28.22 -7.31
N SER A 506 -8.98 27.65 -8.47
CA SER A 506 -9.20 28.30 -9.76
C SER A 506 -10.68 28.47 -10.10
N ALA A 507 -11.55 27.56 -9.66
CA ALA A 507 -13.00 27.74 -9.75
C ALA A 507 -13.45 28.96 -8.96
N LEU A 508 -13.07 29.06 -7.68
CA LEU A 508 -13.46 30.16 -6.81
C LEU A 508 -12.88 31.51 -7.27
N VAL A 509 -11.67 31.54 -7.85
CA VAL A 509 -11.10 32.75 -8.48
C VAL A 509 -11.95 33.21 -9.66
N GLN A 510 -12.32 32.31 -10.57
CA GLN A 510 -13.16 32.65 -11.74
C GLN A 510 -14.53 33.18 -11.32
N LEU A 511 -15.09 32.66 -10.22
CA LEU A 511 -16.35 33.13 -9.64
C LEU A 511 -16.19 34.46 -8.86
N GLY A 512 -14.97 34.92 -8.62
CA GLY A 512 -14.64 36.13 -7.85
C GLY A 512 -14.87 35.98 -6.34
N LEU A 513 -14.76 34.76 -5.83
CA LEU A 513 -14.86 34.41 -4.41
C LEU A 513 -13.47 34.33 -3.76
N LEU A 514 -12.42 34.15 -4.55
CA LEU A 514 -11.03 34.24 -4.13
C LEU A 514 -10.29 35.35 -4.88
N ASP A 515 -9.39 36.02 -4.16
CA ASP A 515 -8.52 37.06 -4.68
C ASP A 515 -7.23 36.43 -5.22
N PRO A 516 -7.00 36.42 -6.55
CA PRO A 516 -5.83 35.79 -7.16
C PRO A 516 -4.52 36.49 -6.82
N ASP A 517 -4.54 37.76 -6.38
CA ASP A 517 -3.32 38.49 -6.02
C ASP A 517 -2.74 38.03 -4.68
N LYS A 518 -3.53 37.32 -3.87
CA LYS A 518 -3.14 36.85 -2.53
C LYS A 518 -2.77 35.37 -2.48
N LEU A 519 -3.04 34.60 -3.53
CA LEU A 519 -2.90 33.15 -3.56
C LEU A 519 -2.29 32.69 -4.89
N PRO A 520 -1.50 31.61 -4.90
CA PRO A 520 -0.94 31.06 -6.14
C PRO A 520 -2.00 30.27 -6.94
N ALA A 521 -3.08 30.93 -7.35
CA ALA A 521 -4.20 30.34 -8.10
C ALA A 521 -4.33 31.05 -9.46
N ALA A 522 -4.23 30.28 -10.54
CA ALA A 522 -4.17 30.84 -11.89
C ALA A 522 -5.57 31.02 -12.53
N GLY A 523 -6.65 30.48 -11.96
CA GLY A 523 -7.99 30.69 -12.52
C GLY A 523 -8.19 29.96 -13.84
N LYS A 524 -8.70 30.66 -14.86
CA LYS A 524 -9.08 30.07 -16.16
C LYS A 524 -7.85 29.53 -16.92
N GLU A 525 -6.71 30.12 -16.68
CA GLU A 525 -5.42 29.85 -17.30
C GLU A 525 -4.99 28.39 -17.06
N VAL A 526 -5.44 27.77 -15.96
CA VAL A 526 -5.19 26.34 -15.67
C VAL A 526 -5.78 25.45 -16.78
N ALA A 527 -7.05 25.66 -17.13
CA ALA A 527 -7.72 24.89 -18.17
C ALA A 527 -7.13 25.17 -19.56
N GLN A 528 -6.77 26.43 -19.84
CA GLN A 528 -6.11 26.80 -21.09
C GLN A 528 -4.72 26.15 -21.22
N LYS A 529 -3.97 26.04 -20.12
CA LYS A 529 -2.65 25.38 -20.11
C LYS A 529 -2.75 23.88 -20.40
N VAL A 530 -3.83 23.23 -19.97
CA VAL A 530 -4.11 21.82 -20.31
C VAL A 530 -4.39 21.66 -21.81
N LEU A 531 -5.16 22.57 -22.40
CA LEU A 531 -5.49 22.52 -23.84
C LEU A 531 -4.32 22.91 -24.76
N ASP A 532 -3.52 23.88 -24.35
CA ASP A 532 -2.40 24.41 -25.14
C ASP A 532 -1.13 24.58 -24.29
N PRO A 533 -0.44 23.47 -23.97
CA PRO A 533 0.75 23.50 -23.12
C PRO A 533 1.92 24.27 -23.74
N TYR A 534 1.95 24.45 -25.06
CA TYR A 534 3.02 25.12 -25.78
C TYR A 534 2.74 26.61 -26.01
N GLY A 535 1.48 27.00 -26.24
CA GLY A 535 1.09 28.40 -26.42
C GLY A 535 0.93 29.17 -25.10
N GLN A 536 0.63 28.48 -24.00
CA GLN A 536 0.51 29.13 -22.68
C GLN A 536 1.87 29.23 -21.97
N PRO A 537 2.26 30.39 -21.43
CA PRO A 537 3.53 30.55 -20.73
C PRO A 537 3.57 29.73 -19.44
N SER A 538 4.70 29.07 -19.18
CA SER A 538 4.96 28.40 -17.90
C SER A 538 5.57 29.37 -16.87
N ASN A 539 5.52 29.00 -15.59
CA ASN A 539 6.23 29.67 -14.49
C ASN A 539 5.80 31.12 -14.19
N THR A 540 4.63 31.56 -14.68
CA THR A 540 4.09 32.92 -14.43
C THR A 540 3.87 33.21 -12.95
N LEU A 541 3.48 32.21 -12.17
CA LEU A 541 3.32 32.31 -10.71
C LEU A 541 4.63 32.12 -9.91
N MET A 542 5.72 31.70 -10.57
CA MET A 542 7.02 31.48 -9.92
C MET A 542 7.85 32.76 -9.98
N ALA A 543 7.68 33.67 -9.02
CA ALA A 543 8.45 34.92 -8.97
C ALA A 543 9.98 34.71 -9.04
N ARG A 544 10.48 33.62 -8.44
CA ARG A 544 11.91 33.24 -8.45
C ARG A 544 12.42 32.69 -9.78
N TRP A 545 11.54 32.41 -10.75
CA TRP A 545 11.92 31.89 -12.07
C TRP A 545 12.93 32.80 -12.79
N ARG A 546 12.77 34.12 -12.65
CA ARG A 546 13.70 35.11 -13.22
C ARG A 546 15.11 35.03 -12.64
N ALA A 547 15.26 34.54 -11.41
CA ALA A 547 16.57 34.46 -10.75
C ALA A 547 17.49 33.37 -11.33
N SER A 548 16.97 32.51 -12.22
CA SER A 548 17.74 31.54 -13.00
C SER A 548 18.07 32.00 -14.42
N GLU A 549 17.60 33.17 -14.86
CA GLU A 549 17.92 33.67 -16.19
C GLU A 549 19.44 33.85 -16.37
N GLY A 550 19.98 33.27 -17.45
CA GLY A 550 21.41 33.35 -17.79
C GLY A 550 22.33 32.46 -16.96
N LYS A 551 21.82 31.68 -15.98
CA LYS A 551 22.63 30.68 -15.28
C LYS A 551 22.89 29.46 -16.16
N SER A 552 24.05 28.84 -15.98
CA SER A 552 24.38 27.57 -16.65
C SER A 552 23.31 26.52 -16.33
N ILE A 553 22.84 25.84 -17.37
CA ILE A 553 21.99 24.65 -17.31
C ILE A 553 22.80 23.36 -17.52
N GLU A 554 24.12 23.49 -17.68
CA GLU A 554 25.10 22.40 -17.80
C GLU A 554 25.83 22.15 -16.48
#